data_AF-A0A2S1LGS0-F1
#
_entry.id   AF-A0A2S1LGS0-F1
#
_cell.length_a   1.000
_cell.length_b   1.000
_cell.length_c   1.000
_cell.angle_alpha   90.00
_cell.angle_beta   90.00
_cell.angle_gamma   90.00
#
_symmetry.space_group_name_H-M   'P 1'
#
loop_
_entity.id
_entity.type
_entity.pdbx_description
1 polymer ?
#
loop_
_entity_poly.entity_id
_entity_poly.type
_entity_poly.pdbx_seq_one_letter_code
_entity_poly.pdbx_strand_id
1 'polypeptide(L)' 'MKKILLLAIATGLLSFTTVKVPADQNVKEKSELDCNYGQCRATAKSTGNQCMHCVSNSGDFYCYQHK' A
#
# COMPACT_ATOMS: atom_id res chain seq x y z
N MET A 1 31.57 -38.30 29.50
CA MET A 1 31.70 -37.27 28.45
C MET A 1 30.31 -36.74 28.09
N LYS A 2 29.99 -35.56 28.63
CA LYS A 2 29.33 -34.42 27.97
C LYS A 2 28.22 -34.70 26.94
N LYS A 3 26.96 -34.76 27.38
CA LYS A 3 25.76 -34.35 26.60
C LYS A 3 24.63 -33.92 27.56
N ILE A 4 24.73 -32.73 28.15
CA ILE A 4 23.56 -32.05 28.75
C ILE A 4 23.04 -31.09 27.68
N LEU A 5 21.95 -31.49 27.03
CA LEU A 5 21.23 -30.71 26.03
C LEU A 5 20.30 -29.75 26.78
N LEU A 6 20.75 -28.51 27.00
CA LEU A 6 19.90 -27.42 27.49
C LEU A 6 19.39 -26.62 26.28
N LEU A 7 18.17 -26.91 25.87
CA LEU A 7 17.45 -26.16 24.84
C LEU A 7 16.77 -24.95 25.53
N ALA A 8 17.45 -23.80 25.50
CA ALA A 8 16.90 -22.54 26.00
C ALA A 8 15.93 -21.95 24.96
N ILE A 9 14.62 -22.13 25.18
CA ILE A 9 13.58 -21.47 24.39
C ILE A 9 13.34 -20.09 25.01
N ALA A 10 14.03 -19.08 24.48
CA ALA A 10 13.76 -17.68 24.79
C ALA A 10 12.63 -17.18 23.90
N THR A 11 11.38 -17.32 24.34
CA THR A 11 10.24 -16.64 23.71
C THR A 11 10.25 -15.17 24.13
N GLY A 12 10.88 -14.33 23.31
CA GLY A 12 10.75 -12.88 23.40
C GLY A 12 9.32 -12.47 23.03
N LEU A 13 8.57 -11.92 23.98
CA LEU A 13 7.29 -11.28 23.73
C LEU A 13 7.55 -9.98 22.98
N LEU A 14 7.24 -9.94 21.67
CA LEU A 14 7.27 -8.71 20.89
C LEU A 14 6.04 -7.87 21.27
N SER A 15 6.27 -6.78 22.00
CA SER A 15 5.25 -5.77 22.29
C SER A 15 5.02 -4.89 21.07
N PHE A 16 3.83 -4.97 20.47
CA PHE A 16 3.39 -4.03 19.43
C PHE A 16 2.61 -2.88 20.06
N THR A 17 3.14 -1.66 19.95
CA THR A 17 2.40 -0.43 20.25
C THR A 17 1.53 -0.07 19.04
N THR A 18 0.20 -0.07 19.23
CA THR A 18 -0.72 0.47 18.23
C THR A 18 -0.58 1.98 18.18
N VAL A 19 -0.02 2.49 17.07
CA VAL A 19 -0.10 3.92 16.71
C VAL A 19 -1.53 4.17 16.23
N LYS A 20 -2.29 4.93 17.00
CA LYS A 20 -3.57 5.48 16.53
C LYS A 20 -3.25 6.57 15.52
N VAL A 21 -3.16 6.20 14.24
CA VAL A 21 -3.22 7.16 13.14
C VAL A 21 -4.61 7.80 13.23
N PRO A 22 -4.73 9.13 13.39
CA PRO A 22 -6.02 9.79 13.25
C PRO A 22 -6.56 9.41 11.88
N ALA A 23 -7.72 8.76 11.85
CA ALA A 23 -8.47 8.56 10.62
C ALA A 23 -8.98 9.94 10.18
N ASP A 24 -8.10 10.73 9.59
CA ASP A 24 -8.50 11.92 8.87
C ASP A 24 -9.18 11.46 7.58
N GLN A 25 -10.50 11.57 7.60
CA GLN A 25 -11.36 11.25 6.49
C GLN A 25 -11.31 12.42 5.50
N ASN A 26 -11.03 12.11 4.24
CA ASN A 26 -11.25 13.00 3.10
C ASN A 26 -10.35 14.25 3.01
N VAL A 27 -9.04 14.05 2.95
CA VAL A 27 -8.25 14.83 2.00
C VAL A 27 -7.94 13.92 0.83
N LYS A 28 -8.86 13.91 -0.14
CA LYS A 28 -8.54 13.52 -1.52
C LYS A 28 -7.58 14.59 -2.03
N GLU A 29 -6.34 14.55 -1.55
CA GLU A 29 -5.24 15.30 -2.10
C GLU A 29 -5.12 14.74 -3.51
N LYS A 30 -5.79 15.41 -4.45
CA LYS A 30 -5.52 15.25 -5.87
C LYS A 30 -4.12 15.81 -6.01
N SER A 31 -3.12 15.03 -5.61
CA SER A 31 -1.76 15.24 -6.05
C SER A 31 -1.90 15.29 -7.55
N GLU A 32 -1.69 16.48 -8.11
CA GLU A 32 -1.56 16.63 -9.56
C GLU A 32 -0.29 15.89 -9.94
N LEU A 33 -0.41 14.56 -10.05
CA LEU A 33 0.50 13.77 -10.82
C LEU A 33 0.47 14.38 -12.21
N ASP A 34 1.57 15.02 -12.58
CA ASP A 34 1.78 15.60 -13.89
C ASP A 34 1.87 14.46 -14.92
N CYS A 35 0.69 13.97 -15.33
CA CYS A 35 0.55 12.93 -16.32
C CYS A 35 0.37 13.55 -17.70
N ASN A 36 1.31 13.32 -18.62
CA ASN A 36 1.25 13.81 -20.00
C ASN A 36 -0.08 13.55 -20.72
N TYR A 37 -0.72 12.40 -20.46
CA TYR A 37 -1.99 11.99 -21.11
C TYR A 37 -3.16 11.83 -20.14
N GLY A 38 -2.92 11.97 -18.83
CA GLY A 38 -3.92 11.77 -17.78
C GLY A 38 -3.67 10.53 -16.90
N GLN A 39 -4.51 10.39 -15.88
CA GLN A 39 -4.39 9.36 -14.85
C GLN A 39 -5.37 8.20 -15.09
N CYS A 40 -4.94 6.98 -14.76
CA CYS A 40 -5.76 5.77 -14.84
C CYS A 40 -7.05 5.92 -14.04
N ARG A 41 -8.18 5.51 -14.64
CA ARG A 41 -9.53 5.63 -14.05
C ARG A 41 -9.96 4.39 -13.24
N ALA A 42 -9.10 3.37 -13.13
CA ALA A 42 -9.40 2.19 -12.31
C ALA A 42 -9.52 2.56 -10.84
N THR A 43 -10.47 1.95 -10.13
CA THR A 43 -10.69 2.14 -8.69
C THR A 43 -10.63 0.80 -7.98
N ALA A 44 -9.80 0.70 -6.93
CA ALA A 44 -9.69 -0.52 -6.16
C ALA A 44 -10.99 -0.79 -5.38
N LYS A 45 -11.56 -1.98 -5.53
CA LYS A 45 -12.84 -2.35 -4.89
C LYS A 45 -12.76 -2.37 -3.35
N SER A 46 -11.61 -2.75 -2.79
CA SER A 46 -11.40 -2.89 -1.34
C SER A 46 -11.27 -1.56 -0.61
N THR A 47 -10.68 -0.55 -1.26
CA THR A 47 -10.35 0.73 -0.62
C THR A 47 -11.11 1.92 -1.21
N GLY A 48 -11.69 1.78 -2.41
CA GLY A 48 -12.31 2.90 -3.14
C GLY A 48 -11.30 3.90 -3.71
N ASN A 49 -9.99 3.63 -3.58
CA ASN A 49 -8.95 4.53 -4.08
C ASN A 49 -8.73 4.34 -5.59
N GLN A 50 -8.62 5.45 -6.30
CA GLN A 50 -8.26 5.44 -7.72
C GLN A 50 -6.80 5.02 -7.90
N CYS A 51 -6.51 4.35 -9.00
CA CYS A 51 -5.14 4.04 -9.41
C CYS A 51 -4.36 5.33 -9.70
N MET A 52 -3.16 5.45 -9.14
CA MET A 52 -2.30 6.63 -9.29
C MET A 52 -1.32 6.54 -10.47
N HIS A 53 -1.42 5.50 -11.30
CA HIS A 53 -0.59 5.38 -12.50
C HIS A 53 -1.10 6.28 -13.62
N CYS A 54 -0.19 6.96 -14.33
CA CYS A 54 -0.51 7.66 -15.57
C CYS A 54 -0.85 6.68 -16.71
N VAL A 55 -1.69 7.13 -17.64
CA VAL A 55 -1.92 6.43 -18.91
C VAL A 55 -0.78 6.72 -19.88
N SER A 56 -0.46 5.75 -20.74
CA SER A 56 0.73 5.82 -21.59
C SER A 56 0.49 6.49 -22.94
N ASN A 57 -0.76 6.57 -23.40
CA ASN A 57 -1.12 7.17 -24.68
C ASN A 57 -2.29 8.12 -24.54
N SER A 58 -2.37 9.08 -25.47
CA SER A 58 -3.54 9.95 -25.60
C SER A 58 -4.78 9.12 -25.91
N GLY A 59 -5.88 9.39 -25.19
CA GLY A 59 -7.16 8.69 -25.36
C GLY A 59 -7.33 7.42 -24.51
N ASP A 60 -6.27 6.92 -23.87
CA ASP A 60 -6.38 5.79 -22.95
C ASP A 60 -7.04 6.21 -21.63
N PHE A 61 -7.87 5.31 -21.08
CA PHE A 61 -8.51 5.52 -19.77
C PHE A 61 -7.85 4.73 -18.64
N TYR A 62 -7.05 3.72 -18.97
CA TYR A 62 -6.49 2.78 -18.01
C TYR A 62 -4.99 2.58 -18.26
N CYS A 63 -4.22 2.41 -17.18
CA CYS A 63 -2.79 2.11 -17.29
C CYS A 63 -2.56 0.64 -17.71
N TYR A 64 -1.31 0.29 -18.00
CA TYR A 64 -0.91 -1.05 -18.45
C TYR A 64 -1.32 -2.20 -17.52
N GLN A 65 -1.55 -1.93 -16.22
CA GLN A 65 -1.99 -2.95 -15.26
C GLN A 65 -3.50 -3.19 -15.27
N HIS A 66 -4.27 -2.30 -15.89
CA HIS A 66 -5.74 -2.34 -15.91
C HIS A 66 -6.28 -2.29 -17.35
N LYS A 67 -5.49 -2.76 -18.33
CA LYS A 67 -5.93 -2.95 -19.72
C LYS A 67 -6.99 -4.04 -19.84
#